data_AF-A0A3R7PJ04-F1
#
_entry.id   AF-A0A3R7PJ04-F1
#
_cell.length_a   1.000
_cell.length_b   1.000
_cell.length_c   1.000
_cell.angle_alpha   90.00
_cell.angle_beta   90.00
_cell.angle_gamma   90.00
#
_symmetry.space_group_name_H-M   'P 1'
#
loop_
_entity.id
_entity.type
_entity.pdbx_description
1 polymer ?
#
loop_
_entity_poly.entity_id
_entity_poly.type
_entity_poly.pdbx_seq_one_letter_code
_entity_poly.pdbx_strand_id
1 'polypeptide(L)'
;MFEPNFTLFKKIEVNGENEHPLYTYLKEYCPTTRESFSDKSKLYYEPVRISDVRWNWEKFLITKSGKPFMRYDPGTKPEEIKNDVLFLLSQEF
;
A
#
# COMPACT_ATOMS: atom_id res chain seq x y z
N MET A 1 9.10 9.37 24.72
CA MET A 1 8.68 8.10 24.08
C MET A 1 7.80 8.47 22.90
N PHE A 2 7.98 7.85 21.74
CA PHE A 2 7.14 8.13 20.57
C PHE A 2 5.87 7.27 20.63
N GLU A 3 4.72 7.84 20.29
CA GLU A 3 3.43 7.15 20.24
C GLU A 3 2.67 7.56 18.95
N PRO A 4 2.21 6.60 18.14
CA PRO A 4 1.42 6.91 16.93
C PRO A 4 0.09 7.57 17.29
N ASN A 5 -0.27 8.63 16.57
CA ASN A 5 -1.57 9.30 16.71
C ASN A 5 -2.65 8.75 15.74
N PHE A 6 -2.47 7.52 15.26
CA PHE A 6 -3.36 6.84 14.34
C PHE A 6 -3.53 5.37 14.74
N THR A 7 -4.61 4.76 14.27
CA THR A 7 -4.94 3.37 14.59
C THR A 7 -3.92 2.40 14.03
N LEU A 8 -3.40 1.54 14.90
CA LEU A 8 -2.67 0.33 14.52
C LEU A 8 -3.61 -0.87 14.53
N PHE A 9 -3.43 -1.76 13.56
CA PHE A 9 -4.18 -3.00 13.44
C PHE A 9 -3.32 -4.20 13.84
N LYS A 10 -3.96 -5.36 14.00
CA LYS A 10 -3.24 -6.63 14.20
C LYS A 10 -2.32 -6.90 13.02
N LYS A 11 -1.20 -7.59 13.27
CA LYS A 11 -0.30 -8.06 12.23
C LYS A 11 -1.03 -9.05 11.31
N ILE A 12 -0.88 -8.87 10.00
CA ILE A 12 -1.42 -9.72 8.94
C ILE A 12 -0.36 -9.92 7.84
N GLU A 13 -0.58 -10.89 6.97
CA GLU A 13 0.19 -11.05 5.73
C GLU A 13 -0.42 -10.18 4.62
N VAL A 14 0.44 -9.54 3.82
CA VAL A 14 0.02 -8.63 2.74
C VAL A 14 0.32 -9.20 1.35
N ASN A 15 1.13 -10.26 1.29
CA ASN A 15 1.51 -11.00 0.09
C ASN A 15 1.50 -12.50 0.40
N GLY A 16 1.55 -13.32 -0.64
CA GLY A 16 1.61 -14.77 -0.56
C GLY A 16 0.25 -15.46 -0.48
N GLU A 17 0.26 -16.72 -0.07
CA GLU A 17 -0.91 -17.58 -0.01
C GLU A 17 -1.95 -17.11 1.02
N ASN A 18 -1.53 -16.63 2.19
CA ASN A 18 -2.44 -16.17 3.25
C ASN A 18 -2.58 -14.65 3.31
N GLU A 19 -2.32 -13.95 2.20
CA GLU A 19 -2.51 -12.51 2.17
C GLU A 19 -3.94 -12.11 2.54
N HIS A 20 -4.07 -11.04 3.31
CA HIS A 20 -5.37 -10.56 3.73
C HIS A 20 -6.19 -10.05 2.53
N PRO A 21 -7.50 -10.35 2.42
CA PRO A 21 -8.33 -9.98 1.26
C PRO A 21 -8.32 -8.49 0.90
N LEU A 22 -8.17 -7.62 1.92
CA LEU A 22 -7.96 -6.19 1.71
C LEU A 22 -6.77 -5.89 0.80
N TYR A 23 -5.63 -6.55 1.03
CA TYR A 23 -4.42 -6.33 0.23
C TYR A 23 -4.54 -6.97 -1.16
N THR A 24 -5.25 -8.09 -1.31
CA THR A 24 -5.62 -8.61 -2.64
C THR A 24 -6.37 -7.55 -3.44
N TYR A 25 -7.43 -6.98 -2.85
CA TYR A 25 -8.22 -5.91 -3.48
C TYR A 25 -7.37 -4.68 -3.83
N LEU A 26 -6.56 -4.19 -2.90
CA LEU A 26 -5.72 -3.00 -3.13
C LEU A 26 -4.68 -3.22 -4.25
N LYS A 27 -4.06 -4.40 -4.31
CA LYS A 27 -3.03 -4.75 -5.30
C LYS A 27 -3.59 -4.98 -6.70
N GLU A 28 -4.86 -5.36 -6.83
CA GLU A 28 -5.53 -5.56 -8.12
C GLU A 28 -5.84 -4.23 -8.82
N TYR A 29 -6.25 -3.21 -8.06
CA TYR A 29 -6.68 -1.93 -8.61
C TYR A 29 -5.52 -0.99 -8.98
N CYS A 30 -4.38 -1.12 -8.30
CA CYS A 30 -3.24 -0.22 -8.51
C CYS A 30 -2.02 -0.97 -9.05
N PRO A 31 -1.42 -0.52 -10.18
CA PRO A 31 -0.18 -1.07 -10.71
C PRO A 31 0.93 -1.12 -9.67
N THR A 32 1.88 -2.04 -9.85
CA THR A 32 3.06 -2.12 -8.98
C THR A 32 3.90 -0.84 -9.01
N THR A 33 4.52 -0.49 -7.88
CA THR A 33 5.39 0.70 -7.75
C THR A 33 6.80 0.46 -8.32
N ARG A 34 7.20 -0.80 -8.47
CA ARG A 34 8.50 -1.21 -9.05
C ARG A 34 8.32 -2.42 -9.95
N GLU A 35 9.10 -2.46 -11.03
CA GLU A 35 9.10 -3.58 -11.99
C GLU A 35 9.54 -4.90 -11.35
N SER A 36 10.49 -4.85 -10.40
CA SER A 36 11.07 -6.03 -9.78
C SER A 36 11.33 -5.83 -8.28
N PHE A 37 11.52 -6.95 -7.58
CA PHE A 37 12.01 -6.97 -6.21
C PHE A 37 13.52 -6.77 -6.19
N SER A 38 14.00 -5.95 -5.26
CA SER A 38 15.45 -5.69 -5.11
C SER A 38 16.24 -6.93 -4.71
N ASP A 39 15.67 -7.78 -3.86
CA ASP A 39 16.30 -9.02 -3.40
C ASP A 39 15.22 -10.05 -3.03
N LYS A 40 15.06 -11.07 -3.88
CA LYS A 40 14.05 -12.12 -3.67
C LYS A 40 14.37 -13.00 -2.45
N SER A 41 15.62 -13.07 -2.00
CA SER A 41 15.99 -13.88 -0.82
C SER A 41 15.46 -13.29 0.50
N LYS A 42 15.04 -12.02 0.47
CA LYS A 42 14.43 -11.31 1.60
C LYS A 42 12.90 -11.35 1.59
N LEU A 43 12.31 -12.15 0.68
CA LEU A 43 10.88 -12.38 0.63
C LEU A 43 10.58 -13.68 1.38
N TYR A 44 9.77 -13.58 2.43
CA TYR A 44 9.44 -14.68 3.32
C TYR A 44 7.99 -15.14 3.11
N TYR A 45 7.57 -15.24 1.85
CA TYR A 45 6.23 -15.66 1.44
C TYR A 45 6.27 -16.26 0.03
N GLU A 46 5.29 -17.10 -0.28
CA GLU A 46 5.04 -17.66 -1.62
C GLU A 46 3.51 -17.75 -1.85
N PRO A 47 3.03 -17.78 -3.10
CA PRO A 47 3.78 -17.52 -4.32
C PRO A 47 4.10 -16.02 -4.48
N VAL A 48 5.26 -15.70 -5.08
CA VAL A 48 5.58 -14.32 -5.49
C VAL A 48 4.81 -13.92 -6.75
N ARG A 49 4.12 -12.78 -6.70
CA ARG A 49 3.30 -12.20 -7.78
C ARG A 49 3.85 -10.85 -8.24
N ILE A 50 3.51 -10.47 -9.48
CA ILE A 50 3.92 -9.16 -10.04
C ILE A 50 3.30 -8.01 -9.26
N SER A 51 2.07 -8.13 -8.76
CA SER A 51 1.35 -7.07 -8.07
C SER A 51 1.75 -6.89 -6.60
N ASP A 52 2.57 -7.78 -6.04
CA ASP A 52 2.90 -7.82 -4.61
C ASP A 52 3.51 -6.52 -4.06
N VAL A 53 3.22 -6.24 -2.79
CA VAL A 53 3.82 -5.15 -2.03
C VAL A 53 5.34 -5.34 -2.02
N ARG A 54 6.07 -4.31 -2.42
CA ARG A 54 7.51 -4.36 -2.67
C ARG A 54 8.32 -4.29 -1.40
N TRP A 55 7.90 -3.49 -0.42
CA TRP A 55 8.59 -3.39 0.87
C TRP A 55 7.72 -2.79 1.97
N ASN A 56 8.29 -2.76 3.18
CA ASN A 56 7.75 -2.00 4.30
C ASN A 56 7.56 -0.53 3.90
N TRP A 57 6.48 0.09 4.38
CA TRP A 57 6.09 1.47 4.09
C TRP A 57 5.55 1.74 2.70
N GLU A 58 5.11 0.74 1.95
CA GLU A 58 4.28 1.00 0.76
C GLU A 58 2.91 1.55 1.17
N LYS A 59 2.36 2.48 0.38
CA LYS A 59 1.21 3.29 0.80
C LYS A 59 0.11 3.20 -0.26
N PHE A 60 -1.14 3.16 0.19
CA PHE A 60 -2.32 3.19 -0.67
C PHE A 60 -3.20 4.36 -0.23
N LEU A 61 -3.63 5.18 -1.18
CA LEU A 61 -4.60 6.24 -0.95
C LEU A 61 -5.95 5.75 -1.48
N ILE A 62 -6.98 5.84 -0.64
CA ILE A 62 -8.34 5.37 -0.93
C ILE A 62 -9.27 6.57 -0.94
N THR A 63 -10.18 6.63 -1.91
CA THR A 63 -11.18 7.68 -2.03
C THR A 63 -12.23 7.58 -0.91
N LYS A 64 -12.99 8.66 -0.69
CA LYS A 64 -14.16 8.65 0.21
C LYS A 64 -15.23 7.60 -0.17
N SER A 65 -15.28 7.16 -1.44
CA SER A 65 -16.18 6.10 -1.91
C SER A 65 -15.65 4.68 -1.70
N GLY A 66 -14.48 4.54 -1.06
CA GLY A 66 -13.85 3.25 -0.77
C GLY A 66 -13.07 2.63 -1.93
N LYS A 67 -12.85 3.37 -3.02
CA LYS A 67 -12.08 2.89 -4.18
C LYS A 67 -10.59 3.25 -4.05
N PRO A 68 -9.65 2.36 -4.39
CA PRO A 68 -8.24 2.71 -4.45
C PRO A 68 -8.01 3.82 -5.49
N PHE A 69 -7.34 4.89 -5.08
CA PHE A 69 -6.99 6.02 -5.94
C PHE A 69 -5.58 5.87 -6.49
N MET A 70 -4.61 5.64 -5.61
CA MET A 70 -3.20 5.56 -5.98
C MET A 70 -2.39 4.73 -5.00
N ARG A 71 -1.29 4.16 -5.49
CA ARG A 71 -0.32 3.36 -4.74
C ARG A 71 1.05 4.01 -4.88
N TYR A 72 1.76 4.15 -3.76
CA TYR A 72 3.02 4.89 -3.68
C TYR A 72 4.14 3.99 -3.20
N ASP A 73 5.33 4.20 -3.78
CA ASP A 73 6.53 3.46 -3.47
C ASP A 73 6.91 3.58 -1.97
N PRO A 74 7.56 2.56 -1.38
CA PRO A 74 8.12 2.66 -0.03
C PRO A 74 8.95 3.92 0.23
N GLY A 75 9.71 4.37 -0.77
CA GLY A 75 10.56 5.56 -0.69
C GLY A 75 9.82 6.90 -0.79
N THR A 76 8.57 6.91 -1.27
CA THR A 76 7.77 8.15 -1.34
C THR A 76 7.50 8.67 0.06
N LYS A 77 7.88 9.92 0.32
CA LYS A 77 7.68 10.53 1.63
C LYS A 77 6.21 10.94 1.82
N PRO A 78 5.65 10.85 3.04
CA PRO A 78 4.26 11.24 3.29
C PRO A 78 3.91 12.66 2.84
N GLU A 79 4.85 13.61 2.90
CA GLU A 79 4.64 15.00 2.50
C GLU A 79 4.37 15.13 1.00
N GLU A 80 4.93 14.23 0.18
CA GLU A 80 4.73 14.20 -1.27
C GLU A 80 3.29 13.77 -1.63
N ILE A 81 2.63 13.00 -0.75
CA ILE A 81 1.26 12.50 -0.94
C ILE A 81 0.21 13.56 -0.55
N LYS A 82 0.63 14.63 0.15
CA LYS A 82 -0.27 15.65 0.70
C LYS A 82 -1.16 16.28 -0.37
N ASN A 83 -0.63 16.56 -1.55
CA ASN A 83 -1.39 17.21 -2.62
C ASN A 83 -2.51 16.30 -3.15
N ASP A 84 -2.26 15.00 -3.27
CA ASP A 84 -3.27 14.03 -3.70
C ASP A 84 -4.39 13.89 -2.65
N VAL A 85 -4.03 13.91 -1.37
CA VAL A 85 -5.01 13.92 -0.27
C VAL A 85 -5.88 15.18 -0.33
N LEU A 86 -5.26 16.36 -0.47
CA LEU A 86 -6.00 17.62 -0.58
C LEU A 86 -6.92 17.64 -1.80
N PHE A 87 -6.44 17.12 -2.93
CA PHE A 87 -7.24 16.96 -4.15
C PHE A 87 -8.46 16.07 -3.92
N LEU A 88 -8.30 14.92 -3.26
CA LEU A 88 -9.44 14.03 -2.95
C LEU A 88 -10.41 14.61 -1.92
N LEU A 89 -9.91 15.45 -1.01
CA LEU A 89 -10.76 16.14 -0.05
C LEU A 89 -11.60 17.23 -0.72
N SER A 90 -11.05 17.92 -1.72
CA SER A 90 -11.73 18.98 -2.46
C SER A 90 -12.74 18.49 -3.49
N GLN A 91 -12.75 17.19 -3.81
CA GLN A 91 -13.84 16.61 -4.60
C GLN A 91 -15.11 16.58 -3.73
N GLU A 92 -16.09 17.40 -4.10
CA GLU A 92 -17.48 17.27 -3.65
C GLU A 92 -18.15 16.13 -4.43
N PHE A 93 -19.03 15.40 -3.77
CA PHE A 93 -19.85 14.36 -4.41
C PHE A 93 -21.15 14.97 -4.94
#